data_AF-A0A7V1WAB9-F1
#
_entry.id   AF-A0A7V1WAB9-F1
#
_cell.length_a   1.000
_cell.length_b   1.000
_cell.length_c   1.000
_cell.angle_alpha   90.00
_cell.angle_beta   90.00
_cell.angle_gamma   90.00
#
_symmetry.space_group_name_H-M   'P 1'
#
loop_
_entity.id
_entity.type
_entity.pdbx_description
1 polymer ?
#
loop_
_entity_poly.entity_id
_entity_poly.type
_entity_poly.pdbx_seq_one_letter_code
_entity_poly.pdbx_strand_id
1 'polypeptide(L)'
;MRRRGRQKIRDGFAASEMVVAILVVVILFVAASPLHRAAREEAARLRCNAARQVIADAQRAFQSRSPDGRFARTLQELSSVLPNPPRCPHGGRFRFKLGLPGARGSRRMAVTCSAEGHRPVIFAPADPPHRGPSLE
;
A
#
# COMPACT_ATOMS: atom_id res chain seq x y z
N MET A 1 48.57 43.60 47.92
CA MET A 1 47.77 42.36 48.03
C MET A 1 46.85 42.23 46.82
N ARG A 2 47.08 41.27 45.89
CA ARG A 2 46.05 40.79 44.95
C ARG A 2 46.44 39.37 44.50
N ARG A 3 45.73 38.37 45.04
CA ARG A 3 45.93 36.95 44.72
C ARG A 3 45.45 36.68 43.30
N ARG A 4 46.35 36.21 42.41
CA ARG A 4 45.99 35.61 41.12
C ARG A 4 45.46 34.20 41.38
N GLY A 5 44.14 34.05 41.41
CA GLY A 5 43.50 32.74 41.35
C GLY A 5 43.64 32.18 39.94
N ARG A 6 44.60 31.27 39.73
CA ARG A 6 44.64 30.40 38.53
C ARG A 6 43.42 29.48 38.60
N GLN A 7 42.36 29.80 37.87
CA GLN A 7 41.34 28.81 37.51
C GLN A 7 42.01 27.78 36.58
N LYS A 8 42.40 26.64 37.14
CA LYS A 8 42.65 25.43 36.36
C LYS A 8 41.29 24.90 35.92
N ILE A 9 40.82 25.34 34.75
CA ILE A 9 39.70 24.68 34.09
C ILE A 9 40.23 23.35 33.57
N ARG A 10 39.69 22.25 34.11
CA ARG A 10 40.02 20.88 33.72
C ARG A 10 39.23 20.55 32.44
N ASP A 11 39.67 21.08 31.30
CA ASP A 11 39.06 20.88 29.97
C ASP A 11 39.48 19.54 29.31
N GLY A 12 39.47 18.45 30.08
CA GLY A 12 39.96 17.14 29.63
C GLY A 12 38.89 16.05 29.46
N PHE A 13 37.64 16.31 29.84
CA PHE A 13 36.61 15.25 29.95
C PHE A 13 35.53 15.32 28.85
N ALA A 14 35.35 16.47 28.18
CA ALA A 14 34.25 16.65 27.23
C ALA A 14 34.47 15.99 25.86
N ALA A 15 35.71 15.88 25.36
CA ALA A 15 35.97 15.39 24.00
C ALA A 15 35.76 13.87 23.88
N SER A 16 36.32 13.07 24.78
CA SER A 16 36.17 11.61 24.76
C SER A 16 34.76 11.16 25.13
N GLU A 17 34.12 11.84 26.09
CA GLU A 17 32.74 11.53 26.50
C GLU A 17 31.73 11.81 25.38
N MET A 18 31.92 12.90 24.63
CA MET A 18 31.12 13.18 23.44
C MET A 18 31.35 12.16 22.32
N VAL A 19 32.59 11.69 22.12
CA VAL A 19 32.88 10.64 21.11
C VAL A 19 32.19 9.32 21.46
N VAL A 20 32.23 8.92 22.74
CA VAL A 20 31.54 7.70 23.20
C VAL A 20 30.02 7.86 23.07
N ALA A 21 29.46 9.01 23.43
CA ALA A 21 28.02 9.26 23.28
C ALA A 21 27.56 9.18 21.82
N ILE A 22 28.30 9.82 20.89
CA ILE A 22 27.99 9.76 19.46
C ILE A 22 28.11 8.33 18.93
N LEU A 23 29.13 7.58 19.35
CA LEU A 23 29.32 6.18 18.96
C LEU A 23 28.11 5.33 19.35
N VAL A 24 27.62 5.48 20.58
CA VAL A 24 26.43 4.75 21.06
C VAL A 24 25.20 5.13 20.24
N VAL A 25 24.97 6.41 19.98
CA VAL A 25 23.82 6.87 19.16
C VAL A 25 23.88 6.30 17.75
N VAL A 26 25.05 6.27 17.10
CA VAL A 26 25.22 5.70 15.76
C VAL A 26 24.92 4.19 15.76
N ILE A 27 25.43 3.45 16.73
CA ILE A 27 25.16 2.00 16.85
C ILE A 27 23.65 1.75 17.01
N LEU A 28 22.98 2.54 17.87
CA LEU A 28 21.53 2.43 18.07
C LEU A 28 20.75 2.76 16.79
N PHE A 29 21.15 3.79 16.04
CA PHE A 29 20.49 4.16 14.77
C PHE A 29 20.65 3.07 13.69
N VAL A 30 21.85 2.49 13.58
CA VAL A 30 22.11 1.38 12.66
C VAL A 30 21.29 0.15 13.05
N ALA A 31 21.21 -0.16 14.34
CA ALA A 31 20.40 -1.27 14.84
C ALA A 31 18.89 -1.08 14.62
N ALA A 32 18.38 0.16 14.68
CA ALA A 32 16.97 0.47 14.44
C ALA A 32 16.58 0.56 12.95
N SER A 33 17.55 0.81 12.07
CA SER A 33 17.34 0.98 10.62
C SER A 33 16.64 -0.20 9.90
N PRO A 34 16.99 -1.49 10.12
CA PRO A 34 16.34 -2.60 9.42
C PRO A 34 14.85 -2.72 9.75
N LEU A 35 14.47 -2.45 11.01
CA LEU A 35 13.08 -2.51 11.47
C LEU A 35 12.19 -1.49 10.75
N HIS A 36 12.73 -0.28 10.57
CA HIS A 36 12.02 0.80 9.88
C HIS A 36 11.78 0.51 8.39
N ARG A 37 12.75 -0.15 7.73
CA ARG A 37 12.61 -0.56 6.32
C ARG A 37 11.53 -1.63 6.16
N ALA A 38 11.56 -2.65 7.02
CA ALA A 38 10.56 -3.72 7.01
C ALA A 38 9.13 -3.18 7.22
N ALA A 39 8.94 -2.30 8.21
CA ALA A 39 7.63 -1.70 8.48
C ALA A 39 7.09 -0.86 7.32
N ARG A 40 7.96 -0.10 6.62
CA ARG A 40 7.58 0.68 5.44
C ARG A 40 7.15 -0.19 4.28
N GLU A 41 7.86 -1.29 4.04
CA GLU A 41 7.51 -2.25 2.99
C GLU A 41 6.17 -2.93 3.28
N GLU A 42 5.95 -3.36 4.53
CA GLU A 42 4.68 -3.95 4.93
C GLU A 42 3.51 -2.98 4.79
N ALA A 43 3.69 -1.73 5.26
CA ALA A 43 2.69 -0.69 5.09
C ALA A 43 2.40 -0.41 3.60
N ALA A 44 3.41 -0.43 2.74
CA ALA A 44 3.23 -0.27 1.30
C ALA A 44 2.43 -1.44 0.68
N ARG A 45 2.69 -2.68 1.11
CA ARG A 45 1.91 -3.86 0.70
C ARG A 45 0.45 -3.75 1.13
N LEU A 46 0.19 -3.37 2.38
CA LEU A 46 -1.16 -3.18 2.92
C LEU A 46 -1.92 -2.08 2.18
N ARG A 47 -1.28 -0.92 1.94
CA ARG A 47 -1.88 0.18 1.14
C ARG A 47 -2.20 -0.27 -0.29
N CYS A 48 -1.33 -1.07 -0.91
CA CYS A 48 -1.58 -1.62 -2.24
C CYS A 48 -2.73 -2.65 -2.24
N ASN A 49 -2.87 -3.46 -1.19
CA ASN A 49 -4.02 -4.36 -1.03
C ASN A 49 -5.33 -3.58 -0.90
N ALA A 50 -5.36 -2.58 -0.02
CA ALA A 50 -6.53 -1.72 0.19
C ALA A 50 -6.93 -0.98 -1.10
N ALA A 51 -5.96 -0.41 -1.82
CA ALA A 51 -6.19 0.25 -3.11
C ALA A 51 -6.89 -0.68 -4.13
N ARG A 52 -6.52 -1.96 -4.15
CA ARG A 52 -7.13 -2.95 -5.05
C ARG A 52 -8.55 -3.33 -4.65
N GLN A 53 -8.85 -3.36 -3.36
CA GLN A 53 -10.21 -3.55 -2.87
C GLN A 53 -11.10 -2.37 -3.29
N VAL A 54 -10.63 -1.14 -3.11
CA VAL A 54 -11.36 0.07 -3.54
C VAL A 54 -11.64 0.05 -5.05
N ILE A 55 -10.64 -0.30 -5.87
CA ILE A 55 -10.83 -0.42 -7.33
C ILE A 55 -11.86 -1.51 -7.67
N ALA A 56 -11.89 -2.59 -6.91
CA ALA A 56 -12.84 -3.68 -7.15
C ALA A 56 -14.26 -3.35 -6.71
N ASP A 57 -14.44 -2.62 -5.61
CA ASP A 57 -15.75 -2.15 -5.20
C ASP A 57 -16.28 -1.10 -6.19
N ALA A 58 -15.40 -0.23 -6.69
CA ALA A 58 -15.73 0.67 -7.79
C ALA A 58 -16.11 -0.11 -9.07
N GLN A 59 -15.44 -1.23 -9.36
CA GLN A 59 -15.81 -2.10 -10.48
C GLN A 59 -17.21 -2.69 -10.32
N ARG A 60 -17.57 -3.17 -9.13
CA ARG A 60 -18.92 -3.69 -8.85
C ARG A 60 -19.98 -2.62 -9.00
N ALA A 61 -19.71 -1.42 -8.49
CA ALA A 61 -20.60 -0.29 -8.62
C ALA A 61 -20.69 0.23 -10.07
N PHE A 62 -19.62 0.10 -10.86
CA PHE A 62 -19.68 0.34 -12.31
C PHE A 62 -20.54 -0.72 -13.01
N GLN A 63 -20.35 -1.98 -12.66
CA GLN A 63 -21.09 -3.11 -13.23
C GLN A 63 -22.59 -3.00 -12.97
N SER A 64 -23.00 -2.61 -11.75
CA SER A 64 -24.42 -2.45 -11.39
C SER A 64 -25.10 -1.28 -12.11
N ARG A 65 -24.33 -0.29 -12.55
CA ARG A 65 -24.82 0.86 -13.32
C ARG A 65 -24.75 0.66 -14.83
N SER A 66 -24.01 -0.34 -15.29
CA SER A 66 -23.85 -0.61 -16.71
C SER A 66 -25.03 -1.43 -17.23
N PRO A 67 -25.71 -0.99 -18.31
CA PRO A 67 -26.88 -1.71 -18.85
C PRO A 67 -26.54 -3.13 -19.28
N ASP A 68 -25.33 -3.36 -19.81
CA ASP A 68 -24.88 -4.68 -20.26
C ASP A 68 -24.21 -5.53 -19.16
N GLY A 69 -24.17 -5.04 -17.91
CA GLY A 69 -23.44 -5.69 -16.81
C GLY A 69 -21.95 -5.92 -17.10
N ARG A 70 -21.36 -5.12 -18.00
CA ARG A 70 -19.98 -5.29 -18.47
C ARG A 70 -18.98 -4.81 -17.42
N PHE A 71 -17.83 -5.47 -17.39
CA PHE A 71 -16.66 -4.99 -16.68
C PHE A 71 -16.00 -3.84 -17.45
N ALA A 72 -15.62 -2.78 -16.75
CA ALA A 72 -14.70 -1.79 -17.27
C ALA A 72 -13.36 -2.42 -17.61
N ARG A 73 -12.77 -2.01 -18.74
CA ARG A 73 -11.48 -2.51 -19.24
C ARG A 73 -10.31 -1.64 -18.81
N THR A 74 -10.59 -0.40 -18.45
CA THR A 74 -9.59 0.60 -18.04
C THR A 74 -10.01 1.33 -16.77
N LEU A 75 -9.03 1.80 -15.98
CA LEU A 75 -9.30 2.65 -14.80
C LEU A 75 -10.07 3.91 -15.15
N GLN A 76 -9.93 4.40 -16.37
CA GLN A 76 -10.56 5.63 -16.83
C GLN A 76 -12.07 5.46 -17.02
N GLU A 77 -12.54 4.27 -17.40
CA GLU A 77 -13.96 3.93 -17.41
C GLU A 77 -14.58 3.96 -16.00
N LEU A 78 -13.79 3.74 -14.94
CA LEU A 78 -14.27 3.84 -13.56
C LEU A 78 -14.36 5.28 -13.07
N SER A 79 -13.95 6.29 -13.84
CA SER A 79 -13.90 7.70 -13.38
C SER A 79 -15.23 8.23 -12.84
N SER A 80 -16.37 7.70 -13.30
CA SER A 80 -17.71 8.05 -12.82
C SER A 80 -18.03 7.53 -11.41
N VAL A 81 -17.30 6.51 -10.94
CA VAL A 81 -17.48 5.84 -9.64
C VAL A 81 -16.25 6.00 -8.75
N LEU A 82 -15.07 6.16 -9.35
CA LEU A 82 -13.77 6.31 -8.72
C LEU A 82 -13.04 7.50 -9.36
N PRO A 83 -13.39 8.74 -9.00
CA PRO A 83 -12.84 9.94 -9.61
C PRO A 83 -11.33 10.10 -9.36
N ASN A 84 -10.85 9.62 -8.21
CA ASN A 84 -9.45 9.64 -7.83
C ASN A 84 -8.94 8.19 -7.67
N PRO A 85 -8.44 7.56 -8.74
CA PRO A 85 -7.91 6.20 -8.63
C PRO A 85 -6.67 6.19 -7.72
N PRO A 86 -6.59 5.25 -6.77
CA PRO A 86 -5.46 5.18 -5.87
C PRO A 86 -4.18 4.86 -6.65
N ARG A 87 -3.05 5.40 -6.17
CA ARG A 87 -1.72 5.14 -6.75
C ARG A 87 -1.02 4.03 -5.99
N CYS A 88 -0.26 3.20 -6.70
CA CYS A 88 0.60 2.22 -6.06
C CYS A 88 1.75 2.93 -5.33
N PRO A 89 2.04 2.59 -4.06
CA PRO A 89 3.15 3.20 -3.32
C PRO A 89 4.54 2.89 -3.91
N HIS A 90 4.65 1.84 -4.73
CA HIS A 90 5.88 1.48 -5.45
C HIS A 90 5.93 2.04 -6.89
N GLY A 91 4.99 2.92 -7.28
CA GLY A 91 4.94 3.49 -8.63
C GLY A 91 4.38 2.56 -9.72
N GLY A 92 3.90 1.36 -9.35
CA GLY A 92 3.24 0.44 -10.26
C GLY A 92 1.89 0.96 -10.78
N ARG A 93 1.43 0.37 -11.89
CA ARG A 93 0.09 0.64 -12.46
C ARG A 93 -0.85 -0.53 -12.16
N PHE A 94 -2.11 -0.21 -11.85
CA PHE A 94 -3.14 -1.24 -11.73
C PHE A 94 -3.65 -1.62 -13.12
N ARG A 95 -3.85 -2.92 -13.34
CA ARG A 95 -4.35 -3.51 -14.58
C ARG A 95 -5.44 -4.52 -14.28
N PHE A 96 -6.41 -4.61 -15.19
CA PHE A 96 -7.48 -5.58 -15.12
C PHE A 96 -7.16 -6.81 -15.96
N LYS A 97 -7.30 -7.98 -15.36
CA LYS A 97 -7.30 -9.26 -16.06
C LYS A 97 -8.74 -9.75 -16.08
N LEU A 98 -9.34 -9.82 -17.26
CA LEU A 98 -10.70 -10.32 -17.46
C LEU A 98 -10.67 -11.78 -17.91
N GLY A 99 -11.75 -12.50 -17.66
CA GLY A 99 -11.94 -13.85 -18.19
C GLY A 99 -11.20 -14.93 -17.40
N LEU A 100 -10.90 -14.69 -16.13
CA LEU A 100 -10.44 -15.78 -15.27
C LEU A 100 -11.59 -16.79 -15.09
N PRO A 101 -11.29 -18.10 -15.12
CA PRO A 101 -12.31 -19.12 -14.90
C PRO A 101 -12.90 -18.95 -13.50
N GLY A 102 -14.20 -18.72 -13.44
CA GLY A 102 -14.97 -18.70 -12.20
C GLY A 102 -15.67 -20.00 -11.91
N ALA A 103 -16.17 -20.12 -10.68
CA ALA A 103 -17.09 -21.20 -10.35
C ALA A 103 -18.32 -21.12 -11.27
N ARG A 104 -18.77 -22.28 -11.77
CA ARG A 104 -19.97 -22.42 -12.62
C ARG A 104 -19.93 -21.62 -13.94
N GLY A 105 -18.77 -21.47 -14.57
CA GLY A 105 -18.64 -20.79 -15.88
C GLY A 105 -18.76 -19.26 -15.82
N SER A 106 -18.76 -18.67 -14.63
CA SER A 106 -18.79 -17.22 -14.44
C SER A 106 -17.47 -16.56 -14.86
N ARG A 107 -17.53 -15.39 -15.50
CA ARG A 107 -16.34 -14.60 -15.88
C ARG A 107 -15.84 -13.81 -14.69
N ARG A 108 -14.67 -14.17 -14.16
CA ARG A 108 -13.98 -13.44 -13.09
C ARG A 108 -13.09 -12.35 -13.63
N MET A 109 -12.92 -11.31 -12.82
CA MET A 109 -11.98 -10.23 -13.07
C MET A 109 -10.97 -10.17 -11.94
N ALA A 110 -9.69 -9.94 -12.23
CA ALA A 110 -8.68 -9.69 -11.23
C ALA A 110 -8.09 -8.29 -11.41
N VAL A 111 -7.85 -7.61 -10.29
CA VAL A 111 -7.10 -6.36 -10.27
C VAL A 111 -5.67 -6.70 -9.86
N THR A 112 -4.75 -6.47 -10.77
CA THR A 112 -3.32 -6.73 -10.59
C THR A 112 -2.55 -5.42 -10.52
N CYS A 113 -1.51 -5.38 -9.69
CA CYS A 113 -0.56 -4.27 -9.66
C CYS A 113 0.72 -4.71 -10.39
N SER A 114 1.30 -3.84 -11.22
CA SER A 114 2.55 -4.15 -11.94
C SER A 114 3.82 -4.04 -11.09
N ALA A 115 3.72 -3.55 -9.85
CA ALA A 115 4.85 -3.55 -8.93
C ALA A 115 5.15 -4.98 -8.45
N GLU A 116 6.43 -5.34 -8.39
CA GLU A 116 6.90 -6.65 -7.94
C GLU A 116 6.47 -6.97 -6.50
N GLY A 117 6.21 -8.24 -6.20
CA GLY A 117 5.89 -8.71 -4.84
C GLY A 117 4.43 -8.59 -4.41
N HIS A 118 3.52 -8.12 -5.27
CA HIS A 118 2.09 -8.02 -4.94
C HIS A 118 1.27 -9.18 -5.55
N ARG A 119 0.74 -10.08 -4.71
CA ARG A 119 -0.17 -11.17 -5.14
C ARG A 119 -1.45 -10.60 -5.74
N PRO A 120 -1.97 -11.06 -6.89
CA PRO A 120 -3.17 -10.52 -7.52
C PRO A 120 -4.42 -10.69 -6.62
N VAL A 121 -5.35 -9.72 -6.65
CA VAL A 121 -6.67 -9.90 -6.03
C VAL A 121 -7.64 -10.38 -7.10
N ILE A 122 -8.22 -11.57 -6.91
CA ILE A 122 -9.14 -12.21 -7.84
C ILE A 122 -10.57 -11.94 -7.36
N PHE A 123 -11.44 -11.49 -8.26
CA PHE A 123 -12.85 -11.20 -7.98
C PHE A 123 -13.75 -12.11 -8.80
N ALA A 124 -14.76 -12.69 -8.14
CA ALA A 124 -15.91 -13.25 -8.82
C ALA A 124 -16.87 -12.12 -9.23
N PRO A 125 -17.58 -12.24 -10.37
CA PRO A 125 -18.67 -11.33 -10.68
C PRO A 125 -19.69 -11.35 -9.54
N ALA A 126 -20.40 -10.25 -9.33
CA ALA A 126 -21.64 -10.29 -8.54
C ALA A 126 -22.55 -11.37 -9.16
N ASP A 127 -23.15 -12.23 -8.34
CA ASP A 127 -24.14 -13.18 -8.83
C ASP A 127 -25.18 -12.40 -9.66
N PRO A 128 -25.60 -12.92 -10.82
CA PRO A 128 -26.69 -12.29 -11.56
C PRO A 128 -27.88 -12.13 -10.59
N PRO A 129 -28.65 -11.04 -10.69
CA PRO A 129 -29.86 -10.90 -9.88
C PRO A 129 -30.67 -12.19 -10.07
N HIS A 130 -30.93 -12.90 -8.97
CA HIS A 130 -31.74 -14.10 -9.01
C HIS A 130 -32.99 -13.80 -9.82
N ARG A 131 -33.14 -14.43 -10.98
CA ARG A 131 -34.45 -14.61 -11.61
C ARG A 131 -35.28 -15.27 -10.52
N GLY A 132 -36.23 -14.53 -9.95
CA GLY A 132 -37.18 -15.08 -9.00
C GLY A 132 -37.82 -16.33 -9.62
N PRO A 133 -38.26 -17.31 -8.81
CA PRO A 133 -38.91 -18.49 -9.32
C PRO A 133 -40.09 -18.04 -10.20
N SER A 134 -40.07 -18.46 -11.48
CA SER A 134 -41.26 -18.39 -12.32
C SER A 134 -42.34 -19.20 -11.62
N LEU A 135 -43.34 -18.51 -11.09
CA LEU A 135 -44.63 -19.11 -10.76
C LEU A 135 -45.33 -19.36 -12.10
N GLU A 136 -45.21 -20.58 -12.62
CA GLU A 136 -46.22 -21.20 -13.48
C GLU A 136 -47.02 -22.19 -12.64
#